data_AF-A0A6I7WS60-F1
#
_entry.id   AF-A0A6I7WS60-F1
#
_cell.length_a   1.000
_cell.length_b   1.000
_cell.length_c   1.000
_cell.angle_alpha   90.00
_cell.angle_beta   90.00
_cell.angle_gamma   90.00
#
_symmetry.space_group_name_H-M   'P 1'
#
loop_
_entity.id
_entity.type
_entity.pdbx_description
1 polymer ?
#
loop_
_entity_poly.entity_id
_entity_poly.type
_entity_poly.pdbx_seq_one_letter_code
_entity_poly.pdbx_strand_id
1 'polypeptide(L)'
;MANSQAKVCADAIIREIASKSSTTDFVHDPARLAKIRTNSACYSPITYDQASWLTAVFAYETTNNSMKLVQDSFASSHSPHWSKDNFEDMFEWSQSLFSNSFS
;
A
#
# COMPACT_ATOMS: atom_id res chain seq x y z
N MET A 1 -2.13 -0.32 5.86
CA MET A 1 -1.41 0.77 5.15
C MET A 1 -0.01 1.11 5.66
N ALA A 2 0.33 0.97 6.95
CA ALA A 2 1.58 1.48 7.52
C ALA A 2 2.86 1.07 6.76
N ASN A 3 3.03 -0.21 6.41
CA ASN A 3 4.18 -0.69 5.61
C ASN A 3 4.32 0.06 4.27
N SER A 4 3.21 0.26 3.55
CA SER A 4 3.20 0.92 2.24
C SER A 4 3.58 2.42 2.36
N GLN A 5 3.06 3.10 3.39
CA GLN A 5 3.42 4.49 3.68
C GLN A 5 4.88 4.64 4.13
N ALA A 6 5.39 3.70 4.92
CA ALA A 6 6.79 3.71 5.37
C ALA A 6 7.77 3.63 4.18
N LYS A 7 7.45 2.83 3.15
CA LYS A 7 8.25 2.77 1.91
C LYS A 7 8.30 4.10 1.17
N VAL A 8 7.15 4.77 1.03
CA VAL A 8 7.09 6.11 0.41
C VAL A 8 7.88 7.14 1.21
N CYS A 9 7.80 7.07 2.55
CA CYS A 9 8.55 7.94 3.45
C CYS A 9 10.06 7.70 3.33
N ALA A 10 10.52 6.44 3.34
CA ALA A 10 11.93 6.10 3.18
C ALA A 10 12.48 6.57 1.83
N ASP A 11 11.75 6.36 0.73
CA ASP A 11 12.13 6.88 -0.61
C ASP A 11 12.24 8.41 -0.61
N ALA A 12 11.30 9.12 0.02
CA ALA A 12 11.36 10.58 0.13
C ALA A 12 12.60 11.05 0.89
N ILE A 13 12.94 10.42 2.02
CA ILE A 13 14.13 10.78 2.83
C ILE A 13 15.42 10.57 2.03
N ILE A 14 15.54 9.43 1.33
CA ILE A 14 16.73 9.14 0.51
C ILE A 14 16.91 10.20 -0.59
N ARG A 15 15.81 10.60 -1.23
CA ARG A 15 15.81 11.63 -2.28
C ARG A 15 16.11 13.02 -1.73
N GLU A 16 15.59 13.35 -0.55
CA GLU A 16 15.87 14.62 0.13
C GLU A 16 17.37 14.75 0.43
N ILE A 17 17.99 13.66 0.92
CA ILE A 17 19.43 13.61 1.15
C ILE A 17 20.20 13.79 -0.17
N ALA A 18 19.81 13.09 -1.24
CA ALA A 18 20.45 13.20 -2.55
C ALA A 18 20.32 14.61 -3.16
N SER A 19 19.17 15.27 -2.95
CA SER A 19 18.94 16.64 -3.42
C SER A 19 19.82 17.66 -2.73
N LYS A 20 20.23 17.45 -1.46
CA LYS A 20 21.17 18.37 -0.79
C LYS A 20 22.59 18.35 -1.39
N SER A 21 22.94 17.30 -2.12
CA SER A 21 24.23 17.18 -2.82
C SER A 21 24.16 17.53 -4.30
N SER A 22 23.00 18.01 -4.78
CA SER A 22 22.73 18.32 -6.18
C SER A 22 21.95 19.64 -6.30
N THR A 23 21.86 20.22 -7.50
CA THR A 23 20.87 21.27 -7.80
C THR A 23 19.52 20.68 -8.22
N THR A 24 19.43 19.36 -8.35
CA THR A 24 18.21 18.64 -8.76
C THR A 24 17.34 18.32 -7.55
N ASP A 25 16.07 18.75 -7.62
CA ASP A 25 15.03 18.32 -6.70
C ASP A 25 14.49 16.94 -7.11
N PHE A 26 14.91 15.90 -6.39
CA PHE A 26 14.49 14.53 -6.62
C PHE A 26 13.22 14.16 -5.85
N VAL A 27 12.85 14.96 -4.84
CA VAL A 27 11.68 14.71 -3.98
C VAL A 27 10.41 15.13 -4.70
N HIS A 28 10.43 16.31 -5.33
CA HIS A 28 9.30 16.88 -6.06
C HIS A 28 9.36 16.66 -7.57
N ASP A 29 10.23 15.76 -8.05
CA ASP A 29 10.22 15.29 -9.44
C ASP A 29 8.80 14.86 -9.85
N PRO A 30 8.18 15.51 -10.87
CA PRO A 30 6.83 15.17 -11.32
C PRO A 30 6.68 13.69 -11.72
N ALA A 31 7.73 13.08 -12.30
CA ALA A 31 7.72 11.68 -12.69
C ALA A 31 7.68 10.74 -11.49
N ARG A 32 8.28 11.13 -10.36
CA ARG A 32 8.18 10.41 -9.09
C ARG A 32 6.79 10.57 -8.49
N LEU A 33 6.32 11.82 -8.34
CA LEU A 33 5.03 12.12 -7.71
C LEU A 33 3.88 11.38 -8.41
N ALA A 34 3.89 11.33 -9.75
CA ALA A 34 2.90 10.60 -10.54
C ALA A 34 2.85 9.09 -10.26
N LYS A 35 3.95 8.50 -9.75
CA LYS A 35 4.09 7.07 -9.47
C LYS A 35 3.88 6.70 -8.00
N ILE A 36 3.73 7.66 -7.09
CA ILE A 36 3.49 7.36 -5.67
C ILE A 36 2.14 6.65 -5.54
N ARG A 37 2.19 5.45 -4.99
CA ARG A 37 1.03 4.63 -4.66
C ARG A 37 1.20 4.09 -3.25
N THR A 38 0.11 3.98 -2.52
CA THR A 38 0.05 3.18 -1.29
C THR A 38 -1.14 2.26 -1.34
N ASN A 39 -1.03 1.07 -0.77
CA ASN A 39 -2.12 0.12 -0.72
C ASN A 39 -2.45 -0.30 0.72
N SER A 40 -3.70 -0.69 0.92
CA SER A 40 -4.18 -1.41 2.09
C SER A 40 -4.83 -2.71 1.65
N ALA A 41 -4.58 -3.76 2.43
CA ALA A 41 -5.41 -4.94 2.48
C ALA A 41 -5.71 -5.19 3.95
N CYS A 42 -6.97 -5.50 4.26
CA CYS A 42 -7.43 -5.86 5.58
C CYS A 42 -8.16 -7.20 5.46
N TYR A 43 -7.57 -8.25 6.01
CA TYR A 43 -8.22 -9.56 6.13
C TYR A 43 -8.86 -9.68 7.52
N SER A 44 -10.07 -10.24 7.57
CA SER A 44 -10.81 -10.50 8.81
C SER A 44 -11.16 -11.98 8.87
N PRO A 45 -10.60 -12.75 9.82
CA PRO A 45 -11.03 -14.12 10.08
C PRO A 45 -12.52 -14.14 10.48
N ILE A 46 -13.29 -15.06 9.90
CA ILE A 46 -14.73 -15.24 10.16
C ILE A 46 -14.97 -16.54 10.93
N THR A 47 -14.33 -17.63 10.52
CA THR A 47 -14.36 -18.94 11.19
C THR A 47 -12.94 -19.44 11.43
N TYR A 48 -12.79 -20.69 11.89
CA TYR A 48 -11.49 -21.34 12.05
C TYR A 48 -10.69 -21.45 10.73
N ASP A 49 -11.37 -21.49 9.58
CA ASP A 49 -10.77 -21.74 8.27
C ASP A 49 -11.33 -20.84 7.15
N GLN A 50 -12.05 -19.76 7.49
CA GLN A 50 -12.60 -18.82 6.51
C GLN A 50 -12.30 -17.38 6.90
N ALA A 51 -12.02 -16.53 5.90
CA ALA A 51 -11.79 -15.10 6.08
C ALA A 51 -12.50 -14.27 5.00
N SER A 52 -12.71 -12.99 5.30
CA SER A 52 -13.05 -11.96 4.33
C SER A 52 -11.91 -10.96 4.19
N TRP A 53 -11.95 -10.13 3.16
CA TRP A 53 -10.96 -9.10 2.88
C TRP A 53 -11.60 -7.83 2.33
N LEU A 54 -10.88 -6.72 2.52
CA LEU A 54 -11.13 -5.41 1.93
C LEU A 54 -9.79 -4.84 1.46
N THR A 55 -9.73 -4.38 0.21
CA THR A 55 -8.53 -3.78 -0.38
C THR A 55 -8.80 -2.39 -0.93
N ALA A 56 -7.75 -1.58 -0.97
CA ALA A 56 -7.77 -0.25 -1.57
C ALA A 56 -6.36 0.15 -2.00
N VAL A 57 -6.24 0.79 -3.15
CA VAL A 57 -5.04 1.49 -3.60
C VAL A 57 -5.32 2.99 -3.63
N PHE A 58 -4.36 3.76 -3.15
CA PHE A 58 -4.39 5.21 -3.18
C PHE A 58 -3.23 5.72 -4.03
N ALA A 59 -3.50 6.75 -4.84
CA ALA A 59 -2.54 7.44 -5.68
C ALA A 59 -2.37 8.88 -5.20
N TYR A 60 -1.13 9.36 -5.18
CA TYR A 60 -0.86 10.76 -4.87
C TYR A 60 -1.34 11.66 -6.02
N GLU A 61 -1.99 12.76 -5.68
CA GLU A 61 -2.32 13.82 -6.61
C GLU A 61 -1.81 15.17 -6.09
N THR A 62 -1.35 16.02 -7.02
CA THR A 62 -0.63 17.26 -6.71
C THR A 62 -1.55 18.48 -6.60
N THR A 63 -2.83 18.37 -6.94
CA THR A 63 -3.76 19.51 -6.90
C THR A 63 -4.09 19.88 -5.46
N ASN A 64 -4.42 18.88 -4.62
CA ASN A 64 -4.68 19.09 -3.18
C ASN A 64 -3.60 18.45 -2.29
N ASN A 65 -2.51 17.95 -2.88
CA ASN A 65 -1.43 17.23 -2.16
C ASN A 65 -1.97 16.10 -1.28
N SER A 66 -2.86 15.28 -1.84
CA SER A 66 -3.55 14.23 -1.09
C SER A 66 -3.43 12.85 -1.77
N MET A 67 -3.66 11.80 -0.98
CA MET A 67 -3.78 10.43 -1.49
C MET A 67 -5.24 10.16 -1.86
N LYS A 68 -5.53 10.01 -3.15
CA LYS A 68 -6.88 9.69 -3.63
C LYS A 68 -7.05 8.22 -3.89
N LEU A 69 -8.24 7.72 -3.57
CA LEU A 69 -8.65 6.36 -3.88
C LEU A 69 -8.60 6.14 -5.39
N VAL A 70 -7.96 5.06 -5.81
CA VAL A 70 -8.08 4.53 -7.17
C VAL A 70 -9.35 3.70 -7.19
N GLN A 71 -10.42 4.21 -7.80
CA GLN A 71 -11.77 3.67 -7.59
C GLN A 71 -11.89 2.17 -7.90
N ASP A 72 -11.27 1.71 -8.98
CA ASP A 72 -11.31 0.30 -9.42
C ASP A 72 -10.53 -0.65 -8.49
N SER A 73 -9.73 -0.11 -7.56
CA SER A 73 -8.99 -0.90 -6.58
C SER A 73 -9.75 -1.12 -5.27
N PHE A 74 -10.86 -0.42 -5.07
CA PHE A 74 -11.66 -0.56 -3.86
C PHE A 74 -12.58 -1.76 -4.00
N ALA A 75 -12.20 -2.87 -3.38
CA ALA A 75 -12.91 -4.12 -3.49
C ALA A 75 -12.95 -4.84 -2.15
N SER A 76 -13.95 -5.71 -2.00
CA SER A 76 -14.04 -6.63 -0.89
C SER A 76 -14.38 -8.03 -1.40
N SER A 77 -14.28 -9.02 -0.52
CA SER A 77 -14.79 -10.36 -0.80
C SER A 77 -16.25 -10.32 -1.28
N HIS A 78 -16.51 -11.00 -2.38
CA HIS A 78 -17.83 -11.14 -3.00
C HIS A 78 -18.56 -12.35 -2.42
N SER A 79 -19.89 -12.45 -2.65
CA SER A 79 -20.70 -13.57 -2.14
C SER A 79 -20.15 -14.94 -2.60
N PRO A 80 -19.97 -15.92 -1.70
CA PRO A 80 -20.13 -15.83 -0.24
C PRO A 80 -18.98 -15.00 0.33
N HIS A 81 -19.27 -13.90 1.05
CA HIS A 81 -18.32 -12.84 1.44
C HIS A 81 -17.08 -13.28 2.24
N TRP A 82 -16.92 -14.58 2.48
CA TRP A 82 -15.77 -15.21 3.08
C TRP A 82 -15.59 -16.62 2.50
N SER A 83 -14.34 -17.07 2.42
CA SER A 83 -13.99 -18.39 1.89
C SER A 83 -12.75 -18.91 2.57
N LYS A 84 -12.46 -20.19 2.35
CA LYS A 84 -11.20 -20.81 2.76
C LYS A 84 -10.01 -20.23 1.99
N ASP A 85 -10.18 -19.98 0.70
CA ASP A 85 -9.13 -19.37 -0.14
C ASP A 85 -8.71 -18.00 0.41
N ASN A 86 -9.69 -17.16 0.80
CA ASN A 86 -9.38 -15.87 1.44
C ASN A 86 -8.59 -16.02 2.75
N PHE A 87 -8.80 -17.12 3.49
CA PHE A 87 -8.08 -17.42 4.73
C PHE A 87 -6.64 -17.86 4.42
N GLU A 88 -6.43 -18.65 3.38
CA GLU A 88 -5.09 -19.02 2.90
C GLU A 88 -4.32 -17.78 2.42
N ASP A 89 -4.96 -16.94 1.59
CA ASP A 89 -4.42 -15.66 1.11
C ASP A 89 -4.02 -14.72 2.26
N MET A 90 -4.81 -14.69 3.34
CA MET A 90 -4.50 -13.89 4.53
C MET A 90 -3.15 -14.29 5.13
N PHE A 91 -2.86 -15.59 5.22
CA PHE A 91 -1.59 -16.07 5.77
C PHE A 91 -0.44 -15.76 4.83
N GLU A 92 -0.60 -15.90 3.52
CA GLU A 92 0.43 -15.51 2.55
C GLU A 92 0.72 -14.01 2.63
N TRP A 93 -0.32 -13.18 2.64
CA TRP A 93 -0.21 -11.73 2.79
C TRP A 93 0.51 -11.35 4.10
N SER A 94 0.14 -11.96 5.21
CA SER A 94 0.74 -11.66 6.52
C SER A 94 2.22 -12.05 6.56
N GLN A 95 2.58 -13.23 6.03
CA GLN A 95 3.97 -13.68 5.97
C GLN A 95 4.83 -12.76 5.11
N SER A 96 4.32 -12.35 3.95
CA SER A 96 4.98 -11.38 3.07
C SER A 96 5.15 -10.01 3.75
N LEU A 97 4.11 -9.53 4.45
CA LEU A 97 4.15 -8.28 5.19
C LEU A 97 5.20 -8.30 6.31
N PHE A 98 5.22 -9.35 7.14
CA PHE A 98 6.18 -9.48 8.23
C PHE A 98 7.61 -9.63 7.71
N SER A 99 7.82 -10.47 6.69
CA SER A 99 9.13 -10.64 6.05
C SER A 99 9.65 -9.32 5.49
N ASN A 100 8.81 -8.56 4.80
CA ASN A 100 9.22 -7.28 4.24
C ASN A 100 9.50 -6.17 5.29
N SER A 101 8.98 -6.33 6.50
CA SER A 101 9.13 -5.32 7.56
C SER A 101 10.24 -5.64 8.56
N PHE A 102 10.56 -6.92 8.79
CA PHE A 102 11.40 -7.33 9.93
C PHE A 102 12.53 -8.31 9.58
N SER A 103 12.67 -8.70 8.31
CA SER A 103 13.74 -9.56 7.80
C SER A 103 14.68 -8.78 6.90
#